data_AF-A0A9D3LKY4-F1
#
_entry.id   AF-A0A9D3LKY4-F1
#
_cell.length_a   1.000
_cell.length_b   1.000
_cell.length_c   1.000
_cell.angle_alpha   90.00
_cell.angle_beta   90.00
_cell.angle_gamma   90.00
#
_symmetry.space_group_name_H-M   'P 1'
#
loop_
_entity.id
_entity.type
_entity.pdbx_description
1 polymer ?
#
loop_
_entity_poly.entity_id
_entity_poly.type
_entity_poly.pdbx_seq_one_letter_code
_entity_poly.pdbx_strand_id
1 'polypeptide(L)'
;MVKKKVVRPIAEMARKIREYRALKERPRDSQKYALDYETMTRPYTGKRLPVMAWESVRTESRLFSLMAGLRLFGVGRLFTRKSWLSEHQEPCYWKITKVKVDYTAENMDHGKAWGILTFKGKEESEVKEVDKVVYHDWRLVPKHEEEEFRCFAPVPDQNPRPSHAAYPPLLRAMILARRREEDWHRRPGSRPSTCTGTSSSTRSISTTKRRRSRGEWPPERAPSGESGGGNERERRWGMLTSPHPGLCC
;
A
#
# COMPACT_ATOMS: atom_id res chain seq x y z
N MET A 1 18.83 12.12 44.81
CA MET A 1 18.99 13.50 44.29
C MET A 1 18.11 13.67 43.04
N VAL A 2 17.02 14.41 43.14
CA VAL A 2 16.12 14.67 42.00
C VAL A 2 16.73 15.78 41.14
N LYS A 3 17.12 15.47 39.91
CA LYS A 3 17.68 16.47 38.97
C LYS A 3 16.59 17.49 38.62
N LYS A 4 16.77 18.75 39.01
CA LYS A 4 15.88 19.86 38.63
C LYS A 4 15.97 20.06 37.11
N LYS A 5 14.83 20.03 36.40
CA LYS A 5 14.79 20.29 34.94
C LYS A 5 15.21 21.73 34.69
N VAL A 6 16.23 21.93 33.85
CA VAL A 6 16.67 23.25 33.40
C VAL A 6 15.59 23.83 32.48
N VAL A 7 15.01 24.96 32.88
CA VAL A 7 14.00 25.66 32.08
C VAL A 7 14.69 26.33 30.89
N ARG A 8 14.22 26.05 29.67
CA ARG A 8 14.73 26.63 28.41
C ARG A 8 13.66 27.55 27.80
N PRO A 9 13.50 28.79 28.29
CA PRO A 9 12.39 29.66 27.90
C PRO A 9 12.42 30.02 26.41
N ILE A 10 13.60 30.20 25.83
CA ILE A 10 13.78 30.50 24.40
C ILE A 10 13.30 29.32 23.54
N ALA A 11 13.56 28.08 23.95
CA ALA A 11 13.12 26.90 23.21
C ALA A 11 11.58 26.77 23.19
N GLU A 12 10.93 27.03 24.33
CA GLU A 12 9.48 27.03 24.43
C GLU A 12 8.85 28.16 23.60
N MET A 13 9.44 29.36 23.64
CA MET A 13 8.99 30.49 22.82
C MET A 13 9.15 30.19 21.31
N ALA A 14 10.30 29.64 20.90
CA ALA A 14 10.53 29.24 19.52
C ALA A 14 9.54 28.15 19.07
N ARG A 15 9.20 27.19 19.94
CA ARG A 15 8.18 26.16 19.65
C ARG A 15 6.82 26.81 19.36
N LYS A 16 6.36 27.70 20.24
CA LYS A 16 5.08 28.42 20.07
C LYS A 16 5.03 29.26 18.78
N ILE A 17 6.12 29.97 18.46
CA ILE A 17 6.19 30.78 17.23
C ILE A 17 6.13 29.89 15.99
N ARG A 18 6.82 28.74 15.99
CA ARG A 18 6.78 27.79 14.87
C ARG A 18 5.39 27.18 14.70
N GLU A 19 4.73 26.79 15.78
CA GLU A 19 3.36 26.26 15.75
C GLU A 19 2.38 27.32 15.21
N TYR A 20 2.49 28.56 15.68
CA TYR A 20 1.66 29.66 15.20
C TYR A 20 1.88 29.93 13.69
N ARG A 21 3.14 30.01 13.24
CA ARG A 21 3.47 30.16 11.82
C ARG A 21 2.97 28.97 11.00
N ALA A 22 3.14 27.74 11.48
CA ALA A 22 2.68 26.54 10.80
C ALA A 22 1.14 26.52 10.63
N LEU A 23 0.38 27.07 11.58
CA LEU A 23 -1.08 27.22 11.44
C LEU A 23 -1.46 28.33 10.46
N LYS A 24 -0.76 29.48 10.53
CA LYS A 24 -1.06 30.66 9.71
C LYS A 24 -0.64 30.49 8.24
N GLU A 25 0.54 29.92 8.01
CA GLU A 25 1.16 29.68 6.71
C GLU A 25 0.89 28.27 6.19
N ARG A 26 -0.11 27.57 6.75
CA ARG A 26 -0.48 26.23 6.29
C ARG A 26 -0.86 26.29 4.80
N PRO A 27 -0.16 25.57 3.90
CA PRO A 27 -0.52 25.55 2.50
C PRO A 27 -1.93 24.96 2.34
N ARG A 28 -2.69 25.53 1.40
CA ARG A 28 -4.03 25.03 1.04
C ARG A 28 -3.90 23.73 0.24
N ASP A 29 -4.98 22.93 0.17
CA ASP A 29 -4.92 21.66 -0.55
C ASP A 29 -4.72 21.92 -2.06
N SER A 30 -5.24 23.03 -2.60
CA SER A 30 -4.96 23.46 -3.98
C SER A 30 -3.46 23.68 -4.27
N GLN A 31 -2.76 24.39 -3.39
CA GLN A 31 -1.32 24.64 -3.55
C GLN A 31 -0.50 23.36 -3.39
N LYS A 32 -0.83 22.57 -2.36
CA LYS A 32 -0.11 21.34 -2.03
C LYS A 32 -0.28 20.28 -3.12
N TYR A 33 -1.47 20.19 -3.70
CA TYR A 33 -1.84 19.14 -4.62
C TYR A 33 -1.93 19.56 -6.09
N ALA A 34 -1.63 20.83 -6.41
CA ALA A 34 -1.38 21.28 -7.77
C ALA A 34 -0.40 20.35 -8.49
N LEU A 35 -0.65 20.17 -9.78
CA LEU A 35 0.10 19.27 -10.64
C LEU A 35 0.27 19.92 -12.01
N ASP A 36 1.51 19.97 -12.46
CA ASP A 36 1.82 20.27 -13.85
C ASP A 36 1.70 18.98 -14.68
N TYR A 37 0.79 18.99 -15.65
CA TYR A 37 0.45 17.82 -16.48
C TYR A 37 1.51 17.53 -17.56
N GLU A 38 2.36 18.50 -17.90
CA GLU A 38 3.45 18.30 -18.86
C GLU A 38 4.62 17.57 -18.20
N THR A 39 5.11 18.11 -17.08
CA THR A 39 6.31 17.59 -16.39
C THR A 39 6.00 16.51 -15.35
N MET A 40 4.72 16.32 -14.99
CA MET A 40 4.26 15.47 -13.89
C MET A 40 4.89 15.85 -12.55
N THR A 41 5.18 17.14 -12.35
CA THR A 41 5.79 17.70 -11.14
C THR A 41 4.75 18.43 -10.29
N ARG A 42 4.92 18.35 -8.96
CA ARG A 42 4.14 19.16 -8.01
C ARG A 42 4.91 20.45 -7.72
N PRO A 43 4.46 21.62 -8.17
CA PRO A 43 5.23 22.87 -8.08
C PRO A 43 5.59 23.24 -6.63
N TYR A 44 4.69 23.01 -5.67
CA TYR A 44 4.94 23.31 -4.25
C TYR A 44 6.08 22.48 -3.64
N THR A 45 6.26 21.23 -4.06
CA THR A 45 7.29 20.34 -3.47
C THR A 45 8.49 20.12 -4.38
N GLY A 46 8.38 20.49 -5.66
CA GLY A 46 9.35 20.14 -6.71
C GLY A 46 9.45 18.64 -7.01
N LYS A 47 8.60 17.80 -6.40
CA LYS A 47 8.67 16.34 -6.55
C LYS A 47 7.88 15.88 -7.77
N ARG A 48 8.47 14.95 -8.52
CA ARG A 48 7.81 14.25 -9.64
C ARG A 48 6.91 13.14 -9.13
N LEU A 49 5.82 12.89 -9.83
CA LEU A 49 4.96 11.73 -9.56
C LEU A 49 5.65 10.44 -10.01
N PRO A 50 5.35 9.30 -9.35
CA PRO A 50 5.80 7.98 -9.81
C PRO A 50 5.31 7.69 -11.23
N VAL A 51 6.16 7.04 -12.04
CA VAL A 51 5.87 6.78 -13.47
C VAL A 51 4.57 5.99 -13.67
N MET A 52 4.29 5.00 -12.82
CA MET A 52 3.04 4.22 -12.89
C MET A 52 1.77 5.06 -12.70
N ALA A 53 1.86 6.23 -12.06
CA ALA A 53 0.71 7.10 -11.86
C ALA A 53 0.43 8.03 -13.05
N TRP A 54 1.37 8.18 -14.00
CA TRP A 54 1.26 9.16 -15.08
C TRP A 54 0.12 8.87 -16.04
N GLU A 55 -0.12 7.58 -16.34
CA GLU A 55 -1.21 7.17 -17.21
C GLU A 55 -2.57 7.54 -16.60
N SER A 56 -2.82 7.14 -15.35
CA SER A 56 -4.06 7.49 -14.63
C SER A 56 -4.25 9.01 -14.51
N VAL A 57 -3.17 9.77 -14.30
CA VAL A 57 -3.24 11.24 -14.24
C VAL A 57 -3.75 11.88 -15.53
N ARG A 58 -3.42 11.30 -16.68
CA ARG A 58 -3.83 11.84 -17.99
C ARG A 58 -5.23 11.41 -18.39
N THR A 59 -5.66 10.22 -17.98
CA THR A 59 -6.92 9.63 -18.43
C THR A 59 -8.07 9.86 -17.45
N GLU A 60 -7.80 9.79 -16.15
CA GLU A 60 -8.83 9.81 -15.12
C GLU A 60 -8.94 11.15 -14.41
N SER A 61 -10.04 11.33 -13.69
CA SER A 61 -10.34 12.55 -12.95
C SER A 61 -10.08 12.42 -11.45
N ARG A 62 -9.89 13.57 -10.79
CA ARG A 62 -9.92 13.68 -9.32
C ARG A 62 -11.36 13.62 -8.83
N LEU A 63 -11.55 13.23 -7.57
CA LEU A 63 -12.90 13.16 -6.99
C LEU A 63 -13.62 14.51 -7.04
N PHE A 64 -12.95 15.59 -6.65
CA PHE A 64 -13.54 16.93 -6.62
C PHE A 64 -13.79 17.52 -8.01
N SER A 65 -12.98 17.16 -9.00
CA SER A 65 -13.24 17.56 -10.39
C SER A 65 -14.56 16.96 -10.89
N LEU A 66 -14.88 15.73 -10.52
CA LEU A 66 -16.18 15.11 -10.81
C LEU A 66 -17.32 15.73 -9.98
N MET A 67 -17.07 16.02 -8.71
CA MET A 67 -18.09 16.60 -7.82
C MET A 67 -18.44 18.06 -8.19
N ALA A 68 -17.47 18.84 -8.66
CA ALA A 68 -17.69 20.25 -9.04
C ALA A 68 -18.71 20.40 -10.17
N GLY A 69 -18.81 19.42 -11.08
CA GLY A 69 -19.82 19.38 -12.14
C GLY A 69 -21.22 18.94 -11.68
N LEU A 70 -21.38 18.49 -10.44
CA LEU A 70 -22.64 17.97 -9.91
C LEU A 70 -23.33 18.96 -8.97
N ARG A 71 -24.66 18.94 -8.98
CA ARG A 71 -25.45 19.73 -8.03
C ARG A 71 -25.16 19.28 -6.60
N LEU A 72 -24.90 20.24 -5.71
CA LEU A 72 -24.54 20.00 -4.30
C LEU A 72 -23.34 19.05 -4.14
N PHE A 73 -22.34 19.14 -5.02
CA PHE A 73 -21.14 18.29 -5.02
C PHE A 73 -21.42 16.78 -5.06
N GLY A 74 -22.60 16.38 -5.58
CA GLY A 74 -22.95 14.97 -5.69
C GLY A 74 -23.18 14.27 -4.35
N VAL A 75 -23.59 14.99 -3.30
CA VAL A 75 -23.98 14.37 -2.03
C VAL A 75 -25.10 13.34 -2.27
N GLY A 76 -24.92 12.15 -1.71
CA GLY A 76 -25.80 10.99 -1.87
C GLY A 76 -25.46 10.09 -3.04
N ARG A 77 -24.51 10.47 -3.92
CA ARG A 77 -24.11 9.68 -5.09
C ARG A 77 -23.01 8.68 -4.77
N LEU A 78 -22.89 7.69 -5.66
CA LEU A 78 -21.88 6.64 -5.60
C LEU A 78 -20.67 6.98 -6.46
N PHE A 79 -19.49 6.87 -5.86
CA PHE A 79 -18.21 7.05 -6.53
C PHE A 79 -17.39 5.79 -6.40
N THR A 80 -16.79 5.34 -7.50
CA THR A 80 -15.90 4.20 -7.54
C THR A 80 -14.50 4.62 -7.97
N ARG A 81 -13.56 3.68 -7.92
CA ARG A 81 -12.17 3.89 -8.34
C ARG A 81 -11.81 2.91 -9.45
N LYS A 82 -11.06 3.38 -10.45
CA LYS A 82 -10.49 2.54 -11.52
C LYS A 82 -9.75 1.34 -10.96
N SER A 83 -8.89 1.57 -9.97
CA SER A 83 -8.12 0.50 -9.32
C SER A 83 -9.01 -0.60 -8.73
N TRP A 84 -10.16 -0.25 -8.16
CA TRP A 84 -11.09 -1.23 -7.61
C TRP A 84 -11.81 -2.03 -8.69
N LEU A 85 -12.23 -1.38 -9.78
CA LEU A 85 -12.86 -2.06 -10.90
C LEU A 85 -11.93 -3.09 -11.56
N SER A 86 -10.61 -2.82 -11.57
CA SER A 86 -9.62 -3.76 -12.11
C SER A 86 -9.23 -4.86 -11.12
N GLU A 87 -9.22 -4.58 -9.81
CA GLU A 87 -8.75 -5.52 -8.78
C GLU A 87 -9.85 -6.43 -8.24
N HIS A 88 -11.10 -5.96 -8.21
CA HIS A 88 -12.21 -6.64 -7.57
C HIS A 88 -13.42 -6.72 -8.51
N GLN A 89 -13.98 -7.92 -8.63
CA GLN A 89 -15.26 -8.13 -9.32
C GLN A 89 -16.45 -7.70 -8.47
N GLU A 90 -16.26 -7.62 -7.16
CA GLU A 90 -17.27 -7.23 -6.17
C GLU A 90 -17.43 -5.69 -6.15
N PRO A 91 -18.64 -5.17 -5.92
CA PRO A 91 -18.87 -3.74 -5.95
C PRO A 91 -18.13 -3.05 -4.81
N CYS A 92 -17.32 -2.06 -5.18
CA CYS A 92 -16.57 -1.20 -4.27
C CYS A 92 -16.87 0.26 -4.60
N TYR A 93 -17.47 0.97 -3.66
CA TYR A 93 -17.86 2.36 -3.86
C TYR A 93 -17.95 3.14 -2.55
N TRP A 94 -17.85 4.46 -2.67
CA TRP A 94 -18.13 5.41 -1.62
C TRP A 94 -19.47 6.08 -1.87
N LYS A 95 -20.34 6.08 -0.86
CA LYS A 95 -21.54 6.92 -0.83
C LYS A 95 -21.22 8.21 -0.10
N ILE A 96 -21.14 9.32 -0.83
CA ILE A 96 -20.73 10.61 -0.26
C ILE A 96 -21.87 11.23 0.56
N THR A 97 -21.55 11.71 1.76
CA THR A 97 -22.52 12.32 2.69
C THR A 97 -22.21 13.79 2.97
N LYS A 98 -20.94 14.14 3.15
CA LYS A 98 -20.48 15.49 3.48
C LYS A 98 -19.29 15.84 2.62
N VAL A 99 -19.21 17.09 2.19
CA VAL A 99 -18.12 17.59 1.36
C VAL A 99 -17.70 18.94 1.89
N LYS A 100 -16.39 19.14 2.06
CA LYS A 100 -15.76 20.41 2.38
C LYS A 100 -14.81 20.76 1.26
N VAL A 101 -15.18 21.76 0.46
CA VAL A 101 -14.42 22.21 -0.69
C VAL A 101 -13.42 23.28 -0.28
N ASP A 102 -12.25 23.27 -0.92
CA ASP A 102 -11.29 24.36 -0.84
C ASP A 102 -11.70 25.49 -1.81
N TYR A 103 -12.33 26.52 -1.26
CA TYR A 103 -12.80 27.71 -2.00
C TYR A 103 -11.68 28.57 -2.59
N THR A 104 -10.42 28.30 -2.26
CA THR A 104 -9.27 29.00 -2.84
C THR A 104 -8.86 28.45 -4.21
N ALA A 105 -9.41 27.28 -4.60
CA ALA A 105 -9.20 26.72 -5.92
C ALA A 105 -10.20 27.33 -6.90
N GLU A 106 -9.71 27.81 -8.04
CA GLU A 106 -10.56 28.41 -9.09
C GLU A 106 -11.65 27.46 -9.57
N ASN A 107 -11.29 26.18 -9.76
CA ASN A 107 -12.20 25.14 -10.25
C ASN A 107 -12.86 24.31 -9.13
N MET A 108 -12.68 24.68 -7.86
CA MET A 108 -13.20 23.91 -6.71
C MET A 108 -12.80 22.41 -6.75
N ASP A 109 -11.63 22.11 -7.31
CA ASP A 109 -11.14 20.77 -7.64
C ASP A 109 -10.37 20.09 -6.49
N HIS A 110 -10.41 20.69 -5.29
CA HIS A 110 -9.74 20.22 -4.09
C HIS A 110 -10.64 20.31 -2.85
N GLY A 111 -10.35 19.48 -1.85
CA GLY A 111 -11.03 19.50 -0.56
C GLY A 111 -11.00 18.15 0.16
N LYS A 112 -11.92 18.00 1.12
CA LYS A 112 -12.14 16.80 1.92
C LYS A 112 -13.58 16.32 1.77
N ALA A 113 -13.75 15.01 1.64
CA ALA A 113 -15.06 14.38 1.54
C ALA A 113 -15.22 13.33 2.65
N TRP A 114 -16.46 13.11 3.08
CA TRP A 114 -16.83 12.06 4.00
C TRP A 114 -17.98 11.25 3.42
N GLY A 115 -17.92 9.94 3.62
CA GLY A 115 -18.90 9.02 3.09
C GLY A 115 -18.92 7.69 3.80
N ILE A 116 -19.84 6.85 3.35
CA ILE A 116 -19.94 5.46 3.76
C ILE A 116 -19.22 4.61 2.71
N LEU A 117 -18.29 3.77 3.15
CA LEU A 117 -17.59 2.84 2.27
C LEU A 117 -18.37 1.53 2.20
N THR A 118 -18.63 1.09 0.97
CA THR A 118 -18.98 -0.30 0.69
C THR A 118 -17.78 -0.94 0.03
N PHE A 119 -17.10 -1.84 0.72
CA PHE A 119 -15.94 -2.55 0.20
C PHE A 119 -16.29 -4.02 0.04
N LYS A 120 -16.16 -4.54 -1.19
CA LYS A 120 -16.43 -5.95 -1.49
C LYS A 120 -17.85 -6.38 -1.08
N GLY A 121 -18.83 -5.53 -1.37
CA GLY A 121 -20.22 -5.74 -0.96
C GLY A 121 -20.52 -5.61 0.53
N LYS A 122 -19.51 -5.37 1.40
CA LYS A 122 -19.72 -5.12 2.83
C LYS A 122 -19.81 -3.62 3.07
N GLU A 123 -20.99 -3.17 3.47
CA GLU A 123 -21.20 -1.77 3.85
C GLU A 123 -20.69 -1.51 5.27
N GLU A 124 -19.97 -0.41 5.44
CA GLU A 124 -19.61 0.10 6.76
C GLU A 124 -20.76 0.94 7.33
N SER A 125 -20.99 0.88 8.64
CA SER A 125 -22.05 1.66 9.28
C SER A 125 -21.66 3.12 9.54
N GLU A 126 -20.36 3.39 9.68
CA GLU A 126 -19.85 4.69 10.07
C GLU A 126 -19.44 5.55 8.88
N VAL A 127 -19.68 6.85 9.00
CA VAL A 127 -19.20 7.84 8.03
C VAL A 127 -17.72 8.11 8.27
N LYS A 128 -16.88 7.76 7.30
CA LYS A 128 -15.42 7.96 7.34
C LYS A 128 -14.97 9.06 6.38
N GLU A 129 -13.80 9.64 6.64
CA GLU A 129 -13.13 10.51 5.69
C GLU A 129 -12.71 9.68 4.48
N VAL A 130 -13.02 10.16 3.28
CA VAL A 130 -12.64 9.50 2.04
C VAL A 130 -11.13 9.67 1.87
N ASP A 131 -10.41 8.56 1.79
CA ASP A 131 -8.98 8.59 1.52
C ASP A 131 -8.67 8.83 0.05
N LYS A 132 -7.46 9.33 -0.25
CA LYS A 132 -6.91 9.45 -1.63
C LYS A 132 -7.81 10.23 -2.60
N VAL A 133 -8.58 11.18 -2.09
CA VAL A 133 -9.42 12.11 -2.87
C VAL A 133 -8.67 12.76 -4.04
N VAL A 134 -7.40 13.13 -3.80
CA VAL A 134 -6.53 13.84 -4.75
C VAL A 134 -6.08 12.96 -5.93
N TYR A 135 -6.22 11.64 -5.82
CA TYR A 135 -5.72 10.73 -6.85
C TYR A 135 -6.56 10.85 -8.12
N HIS A 136 -5.94 10.62 -9.27
CA HIS A 136 -6.63 10.58 -10.56
C HIS A 136 -7.08 9.13 -10.81
N ASP A 137 -7.98 8.63 -9.98
CA ASP A 137 -8.47 7.24 -10.06
C ASP A 137 -10.00 7.19 -10.02
N TRP A 138 -10.67 8.32 -9.87
CA TRP A 138 -12.08 8.35 -9.50
C TRP A 138 -12.98 8.31 -10.72
N ARG A 139 -14.08 7.57 -10.59
CA ARG A 139 -15.15 7.49 -11.57
C ARG A 139 -16.50 7.64 -10.87
N LEU A 140 -17.40 8.35 -11.55
CA LEU A 140 -18.77 8.53 -11.10
C LEU A 140 -19.62 7.38 -11.63
N VAL A 141 -20.34 6.67 -10.75
CA VAL A 141 -21.30 5.66 -11.19
C VAL A 141 -22.53 6.41 -11.73
N PRO A 142 -23.00 6.17 -12.96
CA PRO A 142 -24.24 6.77 -13.48
C PRO A 142 -25.47 6.33 -12.70
N LYS A 143 -26.48 7.21 -12.57
CA LYS A 143 -27.67 6.96 -11.72
C LYS A 143 -28.45 5.70 -12.10
N HIS A 144 -28.55 5.40 -13.39
CA HIS A 144 -29.29 4.23 -13.87
C HIS A 144 -28.56 2.92 -13.56
N GLU A 145 -27.23 2.94 -13.43
CA GLU A 145 -26.42 1.78 -13.07
C GLU A 145 -26.25 1.63 -11.55
N GLU A 146 -26.65 2.62 -10.74
CA GLU A 146 -26.45 2.59 -9.28
C GLU A 146 -27.18 1.43 -8.61
N GLU A 147 -28.36 1.07 -9.10
CA GLU A 147 -29.15 -0.06 -8.57
C GLU A 147 -28.49 -1.39 -8.93
N GLU A 148 -28.09 -1.57 -10.19
CA GLU A 148 -27.40 -2.76 -10.67
C GLU A 148 -26.06 -2.96 -9.93
N PHE A 149 -25.31 -1.87 -9.73
CA PHE A 149 -24.03 -1.91 -9.01
C PHE A 149 -24.19 -2.24 -7.52
N ARG A 150 -25.37 -1.93 -6.95
CA ARG A 150 -25.69 -2.26 -5.56
C ARG A 150 -26.20 -3.68 -5.40
N CYS A 151 -26.87 -4.21 -6.43
CA CYS A 151 -27.38 -5.56 -6.49
C CYS A 151 -26.23 -6.57 -6.61
N PHE A 152 -25.60 -6.88 -5.48
CA PHE A 152 -24.60 -7.93 -5.38
C PHE A 152 -25.07 -9.02 -4.43
N ALA A 153 -25.14 -10.24 -4.94
CA ALA A 153 -25.32 -11.43 -4.12
C ALA A 153 -23.97 -11.76 -3.48
N PRO A 154 -23.84 -11.69 -2.13
CA PRO A 154 -22.59 -12.00 -1.48
C PRO A 154 -22.21 -13.45 -1.78
N VAL A 155 -21.09 -13.63 -2.50
CA VAL A 155 -20.54 -14.96 -2.72
C VAL A 155 -20.11 -15.51 -1.35
N PRO A 156 -20.58 -16.70 -0.95
CA PRO A 156 -20.15 -17.30 0.32
C PRO A 156 -18.63 -17.44 0.31
N ASP A 157 -18.00 -17.14 1.46
CA ASP A 157 -16.54 -17.07 1.61
C ASP A 157 -15.91 -18.42 1.22
N GLN A 158 -15.42 -18.53 -0.02
CA GLN A 158 -15.00 -19.82 -0.60
C GLN A 158 -13.73 -20.36 0.04
N ASN A 159 -13.00 -19.52 0.78
CA ASN A 159 -11.80 -19.89 1.49
C ASN A 159 -11.81 -19.27 2.89
N PRO A 160 -12.49 -19.90 3.88
CA PRO A 160 -12.49 -19.38 5.22
C PRO A 160 -11.04 -19.26 5.69
N ARG A 161 -10.68 -18.08 6.24
CA ARG A 161 -9.35 -17.93 6.86
C ARG A 161 -9.15 -19.10 7.81
N PRO A 162 -8.04 -19.83 7.71
CA PRO A 162 -7.82 -20.97 8.59
C PRO A 162 -7.85 -20.45 10.03
N SER A 163 -8.80 -20.96 10.83
CA SER A 163 -8.97 -20.57 12.23
C SER A 163 -7.70 -20.85 13.05
N HIS A 164 -6.88 -21.78 12.57
CA HIS A 164 -5.63 -22.18 13.20
C HIS A 164 -4.48 -22.11 12.20
N ALA A 165 -3.41 -21.41 12.57
CA ALA A 165 -2.13 -21.46 11.89
C ALA A 165 -1.15 -22.30 12.71
N ALA A 166 -0.30 -23.08 12.03
CA ALA A 166 0.74 -23.83 12.69
C ALA A 166 1.75 -22.87 13.35
N TYR A 167 2.15 -23.17 14.58
CA TYR A 167 3.22 -22.42 15.24
C TYR A 167 4.54 -22.55 14.45
N PRO A 168 5.34 -21.48 14.35
CA PRO A 168 6.68 -21.55 13.79
C PRO A 168 7.52 -22.64 14.48
N PRO A 169 8.44 -23.31 13.75
CA PRO A 169 9.04 -24.58 14.17
C PRO A 169 9.76 -24.52 15.52
N LEU A 170 10.49 -23.43 15.81
CA LEU A 170 11.17 -23.25 17.09
C LEU A 170 10.16 -23.10 18.25
N LEU A 171 9.13 -22.27 18.07
CA LEU A 171 8.11 -22.05 19.09
C LEU A 171 7.35 -23.35 19.37
N ARG A 172 7.00 -24.09 18.31
CA ARG A 172 6.41 -25.43 18.43
C ARG A 172 7.30 -26.35 19.26
N ALA A 173 8.60 -26.41 18.97
CA ALA A 173 9.54 -27.25 19.71
C ALA A 173 9.69 -26.84 21.18
N MET A 174 9.77 -25.54 21.47
CA MET A 174 9.82 -25.01 22.85
C MET A 174 8.55 -25.33 23.63
N ILE A 175 7.37 -25.15 23.03
CA ILE A 175 6.08 -25.49 23.64
C ILE A 175 6.01 -26.99 23.92
N LEU A 176 6.46 -27.84 22.98
CA LEU A 176 6.50 -29.29 23.16
C LEU A 176 7.51 -29.70 24.25
N ALA A 177 8.68 -29.07 24.31
CA ALA A 177 9.69 -29.32 25.33
C ALA A 177 9.19 -28.92 26.73
N ARG A 178 8.57 -27.75 26.86
CA ARG A 178 7.98 -27.27 28.12
C ARG A 178 6.84 -28.18 28.59
N ARG A 179 5.94 -28.59 27.70
CA ARG A 179 4.86 -29.54 28.03
C ARG A 179 5.44 -30.88 28.52
N ARG A 180 6.51 -31.38 27.87
CA ARG A 180 7.19 -32.61 28.28
C ARG A 180 7.84 -32.49 29.67
N GLU A 181 8.39 -31.34 30.02
CA GLU A 181 8.95 -31.04 31.34
C GLU A 181 7.86 -30.95 32.42
N GLU A 182 6.76 -30.25 32.14
CA GLU A 182 5.60 -30.17 33.04
C GLU A 182 4.96 -31.55 33.28
N ASP A 183 4.87 -32.39 32.24
CA ASP A 183 4.42 -33.78 32.33
C ASP A 183 5.39 -34.69 33.11
N TRP A 184 6.70 -34.42 33.02
CA TRP A 184 7.73 -35.14 33.79
C TRP A 184 7.59 -34.89 35.30
N HIS A 185 7.21 -33.67 35.70
CA HIS A 185 7.01 -33.30 37.09
C HIS A 185 5.67 -33.74 37.69
N ARG A 186 4.63 -33.99 36.87
CA ARG A 186 3.32 -34.47 37.33
C ARG A 186 3.23 -35.97 37.58
N ARG A 187 4.20 -36.77 37.13
CA ARG A 187 4.20 -38.23 37.35
C ARG A 187 4.62 -38.57 38.79
N PRO A 188 3.76 -39.19 39.61
CA PRO A 188 4.18 -39.69 40.92
C PRO A 188 5.14 -40.88 40.72
N GLY A 189 6.43 -40.66 40.98
CA GLY A 189 7.47 -41.71 40.96
C GLY A 189 8.79 -41.33 40.30
N SER A 190 8.88 -40.22 39.57
CA SER A 190 10.11 -39.77 38.90
C SER A 190 10.91 -38.78 39.75
N ARG A 191 11.37 -39.20 40.94
CA ARG A 191 12.53 -38.54 41.58
C ARG A 191 13.81 -39.21 41.07
N PRO A 192 14.82 -38.47 40.60
CA PRO A 192 16.10 -39.07 40.29
C PRO A 192 16.77 -39.49 41.60
N SER A 193 17.11 -40.77 41.72
CA SER A 193 18.10 -41.23 42.68
C SER A 193 19.40 -40.49 42.37
N THR A 194 19.89 -39.69 43.32
CA THR A 194 21.23 -39.09 43.26
C THR A 194 22.26 -40.21 43.34
N CYS A 195 22.62 -40.77 42.20
CA CYS A 195 23.72 -41.73 42.09
C CYS A 195 25.00 -40.94 41.88
N THR A 196 25.70 -40.60 42.97
CA THR A 196 27.12 -40.27 42.94
C THR A 196 27.87 -41.52 42.47
N GLY A 197 28.25 -41.51 41.19
CA GLY A 197 28.92 -42.62 40.53
C GLY A 197 30.02 -42.10 39.62
N THR A 198 31.17 -41.82 40.23
CA THR A 198 32.45 -41.60 39.56
C THR A 198 32.80 -42.83 38.73
N SER A 199 32.77 -42.73 37.41
CA SER A 199 33.50 -43.66 36.54
C SER A 199 34.02 -42.92 35.31
N SER A 200 35.27 -42.50 35.46
CA SER A 200 36.20 -42.23 34.39
C SER A 200 36.20 -43.36 33.35
N SER A 201 35.72 -43.07 32.15
CA SER A 201 36.01 -43.85 30.95
C SER A 201 36.34 -42.90 29.81
N THR A 202 37.61 -42.55 29.72
CA THR A 202 38.25 -41.97 28.54
C THR A 202 38.01 -42.87 27.32
N ARG A 203 37.12 -42.47 26.42
CA ARG A 203 37.15 -42.94 25.03
C ARG A 203 37.96 -41.94 24.21
N SER A 204 39.17 -42.36 23.91
CA SER A 204 40.08 -41.82 22.92
C SER A 204 39.37 -41.56 21.58
N ILE A 205 39.40 -40.31 21.15
CA ILE A 205 39.04 -39.91 19.79
C ILE A 205 40.24 -40.26 18.92
N SER A 206 40.14 -41.36 18.17
CA SER A 206 41.09 -41.66 17.09
C SER A 206 40.72 -40.85 15.86
N THR A 207 41.64 -40.00 15.44
CA THR A 207 41.55 -39.14 14.26
C THR A 207 41.73 -39.97 13.00
N THR A 208 40.65 -40.59 12.50
CA THR A 208 40.69 -41.27 11.20
C THR A 208 40.23 -40.29 10.11
N LYS A 209 41.23 -39.75 9.41
CA LYS A 209 41.14 -38.91 8.22
C LYS A 209 40.39 -39.65 7.10
N ARG A 210 39.06 -39.48 7.03
CA ARG A 210 38.25 -39.97 5.91
C ARG A 210 38.06 -38.87 4.87
N ARG A 211 38.95 -38.89 3.90
CA ARG A 211 38.84 -38.22 2.60
C ARG A 211 37.64 -38.82 1.86
N ARG A 212 36.58 -38.05 1.60
CA ARG A 212 35.59 -38.33 0.55
C ARG A 212 34.86 -37.05 0.12
N SER A 213 35.15 -36.69 -1.13
CA SER A 213 34.31 -35.98 -2.11
C SER A 213 33.58 -34.72 -1.65
N ARG A 214 34.15 -33.58 -2.06
CA ARG A 214 33.40 -32.36 -2.39
C ARG A 214 32.24 -32.76 -3.31
N GLY A 215 31.01 -32.65 -2.82
CA GLY A 215 29.85 -32.50 -3.67
C GLY A 215 29.87 -31.07 -4.17
N GLU A 216 30.15 -30.91 -5.46
CA GLU A 216 29.99 -29.68 -6.20
C GLU A 216 28.51 -29.25 -6.11
N TRP A 217 28.29 -28.08 -5.53
CA TRP A 217 27.06 -27.33 -5.78
C TRP A 217 27.27 -26.56 -7.08
N PRO A 218 26.38 -26.65 -8.08
CA PRO A 218 26.50 -25.85 -9.29
C PRO A 218 26.29 -24.37 -8.93
N PRO A 219 27.08 -23.43 -9.47
CA PRO A 219 26.80 -22.01 -9.29
C PRO A 219 25.57 -21.63 -10.11
N GLU A 220 24.54 -21.11 -9.42
CA GLU A 220 23.51 -20.31 -10.08
C GLU A 220 24.17 -19.10 -10.71
N ARG A 221 23.97 -18.97 -12.02
CA ARG A 221 24.40 -17.84 -12.84
C ARG A 221 23.85 -16.54 -12.29
N ALA A 222 24.75 -15.65 -11.86
CA ALA A 222 24.50 -14.22 -11.89
C ALA A 222 24.55 -13.74 -13.35
N PRO A 223 23.59 -12.94 -13.83
CA PRO A 223 23.81 -12.11 -15.00
C PRO A 223 24.47 -10.79 -14.55
N SER A 224 25.79 -10.72 -14.73
CA SER A 224 26.52 -9.46 -14.86
C SER A 224 26.14 -8.80 -16.19
N GLY A 225 25.74 -7.54 -16.13
CA GLY A 225 25.48 -6.72 -17.31
C GLY A 225 26.77 -6.18 -17.94
N GLU A 226 26.67 -5.84 -19.22
CA GLU A 226 27.45 -4.83 -19.96
C GLU A 226 26.48 -4.32 -21.05
N SER A 227 26.03 -3.06 -21.10
CA SER A 227 26.68 -1.77 -21.40
C SER A 227 27.39 -1.70 -22.77
N GLY A 228 26.81 -0.90 -23.67
CA GLY A 228 27.33 -0.44 -24.96
C GLY A 228 26.17 -0.28 -25.94
N GLY A 229 25.73 0.88 -26.44
CA GLY A 229 26.43 2.12 -26.72
C GLY A 229 26.66 2.25 -28.23
N GLY A 230 25.84 3.06 -28.92
CA GLY A 230 26.25 3.73 -30.16
C GLY A 230 25.64 3.26 -31.49
N ASN A 231 24.77 4.13 -32.03
CA ASN A 231 24.68 4.63 -33.41
C ASN A 231 24.48 3.70 -34.64
N GLU A 232 23.36 3.99 -35.34
CA GLU A 232 23.36 4.52 -36.72
C GLU A 232 23.63 3.54 -37.88
N ARG A 233 22.55 3.12 -38.58
CA ARG A 233 22.32 3.30 -40.04
C ARG A 233 21.24 2.35 -40.59
N GLU A 234 20.19 2.97 -41.12
CA GLU A 234 19.86 2.93 -42.55
C GLU A 234 19.76 1.55 -43.24
N ARG A 235 18.52 1.15 -43.56
CA ARG A 235 18.05 0.45 -44.78
C ARG A 235 16.53 0.23 -44.61
N ARG A 236 15.65 1.03 -45.23
CA ARG A 236 15.32 1.16 -46.67
C ARG A 236 14.76 -0.12 -47.28
N TRP A 237 13.43 -0.22 -47.25
CA TRP A 237 12.55 -0.73 -48.31
C TRP A 237 11.32 0.21 -48.25
N GLY A 238 11.08 1.13 -49.19
CA GLY A 238 10.68 0.89 -50.58
C GLY A 238 9.14 0.80 -50.63
N MET A 239 8.43 1.93 -50.53
CA MET A 239 7.71 2.62 -51.62
C MET A 239 6.56 1.83 -52.26
N LEU A 240 5.33 2.37 -52.16
CA LEU A 240 4.34 2.60 -53.23
C LEU A 240 3.12 3.33 -52.61
N THR A 241 3.07 4.66 -52.75
CA THR A 241 2.16 5.46 -53.62
C THR A 241 0.91 6.01 -52.91
N SER A 242 0.92 7.34 -52.76
CA SER A 242 -0.21 8.29 -52.65
C SER A 242 -1.27 8.08 -53.78
N PRO A 243 -2.46 8.73 -53.82
CA PRO A 243 -2.78 10.02 -53.18
C PRO A 243 -4.22 10.26 -52.66
N HIS A 244 -4.38 11.32 -51.85
CA HIS A 244 -5.61 12.09 -51.70
C HIS A 244 -6.00 12.76 -53.04
N PRO A 245 -7.30 12.98 -53.35
CA PRO A 245 -7.92 14.27 -52.99
C PRO A 245 -9.46 14.25 -52.80
N GLY A 246 -10.02 15.40 -52.41
CA GLY A 246 -11.45 15.75 -52.57
C GLY A 246 -12.26 15.65 -51.27
N LEU A 247 -12.65 16.72 -50.56
CA LEU A 247 -13.54 17.82 -50.99
C LEU A 247 -14.69 17.31 -51.85
N CYS A 248 -15.88 17.19 -51.24
CA CYS A 248 -17.17 17.49 -51.86
C CYS A 248 -18.27 17.51 -50.78
N CYS A 249 -18.95 18.67 -50.73
CA CYS A 249 -20.35 18.94 -50.35
C CYS A 249 -20.90 18.44 -49.01
#